data_AF-A0A7C2Y1F1-F1
#
_entry.id   AF-A0A7C2Y1F1-F1
#
_cell.length_a   1.000
_cell.length_b   1.000
_cell.length_c   1.000
_cell.angle_alpha   90.00
_cell.angle_beta   90.00
_cell.angle_gamma   90.00
#
_symmetry.space_group_name_H-M   'P 1'
#
loop_
_entity.id
_entity.type
_entity.pdbx_description
1 polymer ?
#
loop_
_entity_poly.entity_id
_entity_poly.type
_entity_poly.pdbx_seq_one_letter_code
_entity_poly.pdbx_strand_id
1 'polypeptide(L)'
;MSKILRDIPITKQSLDNTHYLHHLTRVLVSMAQYGHAVILGRGANYILPPESGLRVRVVAPLEVRRLRLMHEQGYDAKKAAHEIGKHDEEHHDFLQHHFHCKSEEMAYDVVINTAHIETAAAADWIVQLAFAKLKKLILKTSL
;
A
#
# COMPACT_ATOMS: atom_id res chain seq x y z
N MET A 1 17.41 1.97 17.45
CA MET A 1 18.09 1.94 16.12
C MET A 1 18.28 0.49 15.68
N SER A 2 17.26 -0.13 15.08
CA SER A 2 17.31 -1.55 14.72
C SER A 2 18.35 -1.82 13.63
N LYS A 3 19.00 -2.98 13.75
CA LYS A 3 20.18 -3.47 13.03
C LYS A 3 20.05 -3.55 11.49
N ILE A 4 18.86 -3.28 10.94
CA ILE A 4 18.47 -3.54 9.54
C ILE A 4 19.01 -2.47 8.57
N LEU A 5 19.44 -1.31 9.08
CA LEU A 5 19.76 -0.14 8.24
C LEU A 5 21.21 -0.06 7.74
N ARG A 6 22.11 -0.97 8.15
CA ARG A 6 23.56 -0.79 7.93
C ARG A 6 24.11 -1.26 6.58
N ASP A 7 23.42 -2.15 5.87
CA ASP A 7 24.06 -2.89 4.76
C ASP A 7 23.42 -2.63 3.38
N ILE A 8 23.04 -1.38 3.08
CA ILE A 8 22.48 -1.02 1.76
C ILE A 8 23.57 -0.30 0.93
N PRO A 9 24.29 -1.00 0.01
CA PRO A 9 25.40 -0.42 -0.74
C PRO A 9 24.88 0.58 -1.78
N ILE A 10 25.49 1.77 -1.84
CA ILE A 10 25.14 2.81 -2.80
C ILE A 10 26.08 2.72 -3.99
N THR A 11 25.63 2.14 -5.11
CA THR A 11 26.36 2.15 -6.38
C THR A 11 25.49 2.69 -7.53
N LYS A 12 26.12 3.51 -8.36
CA LYS A 12 25.56 4.28 -9.48
C LYS A 12 25.60 3.43 -10.76
N GLN A 13 24.48 3.32 -11.49
CA GLN A 13 24.26 2.87 -12.89
C GLN A 13 23.35 1.64 -13.11
N SER A 14 22.53 1.75 -14.17
CA SER A 14 21.64 0.75 -14.82
C SER A 14 20.41 0.27 -14.02
N LEU A 15 19.20 0.51 -14.54
CA LEU A 15 17.92 0.08 -13.94
C LEU A 15 17.70 -1.43 -14.16
N ASP A 16 18.50 -2.23 -13.48
CA ASP A 16 18.20 -3.63 -13.24
C ASP A 16 17.03 -3.73 -12.23
N ASN A 17 16.20 -4.77 -12.28
CA ASN A 17 15.03 -4.91 -11.37
C ASN A 17 15.42 -4.81 -9.89
N THR A 18 16.63 -5.27 -9.57
CA THR A 18 17.26 -5.16 -8.25
C THR A 18 17.55 -3.69 -7.86
N HIS A 19 17.98 -2.86 -8.81
CA HIS A 19 18.22 -1.43 -8.58
C HIS A 19 16.93 -0.66 -8.34
N TYR A 20 15.85 -0.98 -9.07
CA TYR A 20 14.55 -0.36 -8.84
C TYR A 20 14.04 -0.61 -7.41
N LEU A 21 13.99 -1.88 -6.98
CA LEU A 21 13.52 -2.23 -5.64
C LEU A 21 14.42 -1.65 -4.55
N HIS A 22 15.73 -1.61 -4.78
CA HIS A 22 16.68 -0.98 -3.87
C HIS A 22 16.35 0.51 -3.65
N HIS A 23 16.19 1.28 -4.74
CA HIS A 23 15.88 2.70 -4.64
C HIS A 23 14.49 2.95 -4.05
N LEU A 24 13.49 2.16 -4.46
CA LEU A 24 12.15 2.24 -3.89
C LEU A 24 12.17 1.98 -2.39
N THR A 25 12.86 0.92 -1.94
CA THR A 25 13.01 0.58 -0.53
C THR A 25 13.62 1.74 0.25
N ARG A 26 14.68 2.37 -0.27
CA ARG A 26 15.31 3.52 0.39
C ARG A 26 14.35 4.70 0.56
N VAL A 27 13.56 5.01 -0.47
CA VAL A 27 12.56 6.08 -0.40
C VAL A 27 11.50 5.75 0.64
N LEU A 28 10.91 4.54 0.57
CA LEU A 28 9.86 4.12 1.49
C LEU A 28 10.33 4.09 2.94
N VAL A 29 11.51 3.55 3.21
CA VAL A 29 12.10 3.53 4.55
C VAL A 29 12.37 4.94 5.06
N SER A 30 12.87 5.84 4.21
CA SER A 30 13.12 7.24 4.60
C SER A 30 11.82 7.95 4.95
N MET A 31 10.75 7.75 4.16
CA MET A 31 9.42 8.30 4.46
C MET A 31 8.84 7.73 5.76
N ALA A 32 8.96 6.41 5.97
CA ALA A 32 8.49 5.76 7.20
C ALA A 32 9.23 6.26 8.45
N GLN A 33 10.54 6.56 8.34
CA GLN A 33 11.34 7.12 9.42
C GLN A 33 10.98 8.56 9.74
N TYR A 34 10.72 9.38 8.73
CA TYR A 34 10.26 10.76 8.94
C TYR A 34 8.86 10.78 9.56
N GLY A 35 8.02 9.79 9.22
CA GLY A 35 6.64 9.70 9.70
C GLY A 35 5.70 10.65 8.94
N HIS A 36 4.47 10.78 9.45
CA HIS A 36 3.44 11.70 8.93
C HIS A 36 3.16 11.57 7.41
N ALA A 37 3.26 10.36 6.86
CA ALA A 37 3.04 10.10 5.45
C ALA A 37 1.95 9.03 5.24
N VAL A 38 1.17 9.19 4.17
CA VAL A 38 0.30 8.16 3.63
C VAL A 38 0.93 7.64 2.33
N ILE A 39 1.18 6.34 2.27
CA ILE A 39 1.83 5.70 1.12
C ILE A 39 0.79 4.85 0.38
N LEU A 40 0.56 5.15 -0.89
CA LEU A 40 -0.37 4.40 -1.74
C LEU A 40 0.39 3.42 -2.64
N GLY A 41 0.15 2.12 -2.47
CA GLY A 41 0.64 1.07 -3.36
C GLY A 41 2.14 0.78 -3.26
N ARG A 42 2.75 0.44 -4.41
CA ARG A 42 4.19 0.14 -4.60
C ARG A 42 4.73 -1.00 -3.72
N GLY A 43 3.88 -1.90 -3.25
CA GLY A 43 4.27 -3.00 -2.36
C GLY A 43 4.80 -2.53 -1.01
N ALA A 44 4.46 -1.31 -0.56
CA ALA A 44 4.98 -0.77 0.68
C ALA A 44 4.64 -1.63 1.91
N ASN A 45 3.50 -2.33 1.87
CA ASN A 45 3.10 -3.31 2.90
C ASN A 45 3.99 -4.56 2.96
N TYR A 46 4.70 -4.89 1.87
CA TYR A 46 5.68 -5.99 1.81
C TYR A 46 7.12 -5.52 2.07
N ILE A 47 7.42 -4.25 1.80
CA ILE A 47 8.76 -3.66 2.02
C ILE A 47 8.94 -3.19 3.47
N LEU A 48 7.96 -2.46 4.00
CA LEU A 48 8.05 -1.85 5.32
C LEU A 48 7.68 -2.85 6.41
N PRO A 49 8.37 -2.88 7.56
CA PRO A 49 7.98 -3.71 8.70
C PRO A 49 6.54 -3.46 9.19
N PRO A 50 5.84 -4.45 9.78
CA PRO A 50 4.47 -4.30 10.27
C PRO A 50 4.29 -3.21 11.33
N GLU A 51 5.37 -2.83 11.99
CA GLU A 51 5.42 -1.84 13.07
C GLU A 51 5.59 -0.42 12.52
N SER A 52 5.83 -0.24 11.22
CA SER A 52 6.09 1.07 10.62
C SER A 52 4.85 1.92 10.35
N GLY A 53 3.64 1.35 10.48
CA GLY A 53 2.39 2.06 10.23
C GLY A 53 1.17 1.16 10.21
N LEU A 54 0.02 1.74 9.86
CA LEU A 54 -1.20 0.98 9.57
C LEU A 54 -1.23 0.60 8.08
N ARG A 55 -1.37 -0.70 7.79
CA ARG A 55 -1.50 -1.23 6.44
C ARG A 55 -2.98 -1.47 6.13
N VAL A 56 -3.50 -0.72 5.16
CA VAL A 56 -4.92 -0.76 4.80
C VAL A 56 -5.08 -1.21 3.35
N ARG A 57 -6.01 -2.12 3.11
CA ARG A 57 -6.51 -2.44 1.76
C ARG A 57 -7.92 -1.94 1.62
N VAL A 58 -8.19 -1.13 0.60
CA VAL A 58 -9.54 -0.70 0.26
C VAL A 58 -10.04 -1.54 -0.92
N VAL A 59 -11.22 -2.14 -0.78
CA VAL A 59 -11.84 -3.00 -1.80
C VAL A 59 -13.28 -2.59 -2.05
N ALA A 60 -13.81 -3.02 -3.19
CA ALA A 60 -15.23 -2.98 -3.53
C ALA A 60 -15.50 -3.99 -4.65
N PRO A 61 -16.73 -4.51 -4.80
CA PRO A 61 -17.12 -5.33 -5.95
C PRO A 61 -16.81 -4.61 -7.26
N LEU A 62 -16.46 -5.39 -8.30
CA LEU A 62 -16.11 -4.89 -9.63
C LEU A 62 -17.15 -3.89 -10.16
N GLU A 63 -18.43 -4.22 -10.00
CA GLU A 63 -19.52 -3.38 -10.49
C GLU A 63 -19.57 -2.01 -9.80
N VAL A 64 -19.34 -1.96 -8.49
CA VAL A 64 -19.27 -0.70 -7.74
C VAL A 64 -18.07 0.13 -8.21
N ARG A 65 -16.91 -0.50 -8.40
CA ARG A 65 -15.71 0.18 -8.93
C ARG A 65 -15.95 0.74 -10.32
N ARG A 66 -16.62 -0.03 -11.18
CA ARG A 66 -16.98 0.35 -12.56
C ARG A 66 -17.87 1.59 -12.56
N LEU A 67 -18.95 1.58 -11.80
CA LEU A 67 -19.88 2.72 -11.69
C LEU A 67 -19.18 3.98 -11.17
N ARG A 68 -18.26 3.84 -10.20
CA ARG A 68 -17.44 4.97 -9.71
C ARG A 68 -16.57 5.56 -10.80
N LEU A 69 -15.83 4.74 -11.54
CA LEU A 69 -15.01 5.25 -12.65
C LEU A 69 -15.85 5.89 -13.76
N MET A 70 -17.02 5.33 -14.06
CA MET A 70 -17.94 5.95 -15.03
C MET A 70 -18.38 7.34 -14.56
N HIS A 71 -18.73 7.47 -13.28
CA HIS A 71 -19.18 8.75 -12.71
C HIS A 71 -18.05 9.77 -12.53
N GLU A 72 -16.91 9.35 -11.97
CA GLU A 72 -15.79 10.24 -11.61
C GLU A 72 -14.92 10.61 -12.80
N GLN A 73 -14.75 9.71 -13.76
CA GLN A 73 -13.84 9.90 -14.91
C GLN A 73 -14.58 10.04 -16.25
N GLY A 74 -15.92 9.95 -16.24
CA GLY A 74 -16.74 10.05 -17.46
C GLY A 74 -16.53 8.88 -18.42
N TYR A 75 -16.04 7.73 -17.93
CA TYR A 75 -15.78 6.57 -18.78
C TYR A 75 -17.08 5.86 -19.17
N ASP A 76 -17.10 5.23 -20.34
CA ASP A 76 -18.12 4.25 -20.66
C ASP A 76 -17.89 2.94 -19.88
N ALA A 77 -18.90 2.08 -19.88
CA ALA A 77 -18.88 0.79 -19.20
C ALA A 77 -17.67 -0.09 -19.57
N LYS A 78 -17.32 -0.13 -20.85
CA LYS A 78 -16.27 -0.99 -21.40
C LYS A 78 -14.89 -0.48 -21.02
N LYS A 79 -14.67 0.84 -21.14
CA LYS A 79 -13.44 1.51 -20.73
C LYS A 79 -13.23 1.37 -19.22
N ALA A 80 -14.25 1.61 -18.40
CA ALA A 80 -14.14 1.46 -16.95
C ALA A 80 -13.75 0.02 -16.54
N ALA A 81 -14.38 -0.99 -17.14
CA ALA A 81 -14.01 -2.39 -16.89
C ALA A 81 -12.59 -2.72 -17.34
N HIS A 82 -12.17 -2.21 -18.51
CA HIS A 82 -10.82 -2.40 -19.03
C HIS A 82 -9.75 -1.77 -18.10
N GLU A 83 -9.95 -0.53 -17.66
CA GLU A 83 -9.00 0.15 -16.76
C GLU A 83 -8.92 -0.53 -15.39
N ILE A 84 -10.03 -1.08 -14.88
CA ILE A 84 -10.01 -1.87 -13.64
C ILE A 84 -9.19 -3.14 -13.83
N GLY A 85 -9.47 -3.91 -14.89
CA GLY A 85 -8.77 -5.16 -15.16
C GLY A 85 -7.26 -4.92 -15.33
N LYS A 86 -6.90 -3.91 -16.13
CA LYS A 86 -5.51 -3.50 -16.34
C LYS A 86 -4.80 -3.18 -15.02
N HIS A 87 -5.38 -2.35 -14.16
CA HIS A 87 -4.75 -2.00 -12.88
C HIS A 87 -4.65 -3.21 -11.92
N ASP A 88 -5.65 -4.09 -11.91
CA ASP A 88 -5.63 -5.30 -11.08
C ASP A 88 -4.55 -6.29 -11.55
N GLU A 89 -4.38 -6.43 -12.87
CA GLU A 89 -3.30 -7.23 -13.50
C GLU A 89 -1.93 -6.62 -13.23
N GLU A 90 -1.73 -5.31 -13.47
CA GLU A 90 -0.47 -4.62 -13.17
C GLU A 90 -0.08 -4.77 -11.70
N HIS A 91 -1.04 -4.71 -10.78
CA HIS A 91 -0.81 -4.94 -9.37
C HIS A 91 -0.42 -6.40 -9.07
N HIS A 92 -1.10 -7.37 -9.70
CA HIS A 92 -0.75 -8.78 -9.57
C HIS A 92 0.67 -9.06 -10.06
N ASP A 93 0.98 -8.59 -11.26
CA ASP A 93 2.29 -8.77 -11.88
C ASP A 93 3.37 -8.12 -11.04
N PHE A 94 3.15 -6.91 -10.53
CA PHE A 94 4.10 -6.24 -9.64
C PHE A 94 4.44 -7.10 -8.42
N LEU A 95 3.44 -7.70 -7.77
CA LEU A 95 3.66 -8.56 -6.61
C LEU A 95 4.38 -9.87 -6.96
N GLN A 96 4.00 -10.51 -8.06
CA GLN A 96 4.65 -11.74 -8.52
C GLN A 96 6.11 -11.51 -8.92
N HIS A 97 6.39 -10.46 -9.68
CA HIS A 97 7.73 -10.17 -10.19
C HIS A 97 8.70 -9.74 -9.09
N HIS A 98 8.23 -8.96 -8.10
CA HIS A 98 9.12 -8.35 -7.11
C HIS A 98 9.11 -9.02 -5.73
N PHE A 99 8.04 -9.71 -5.36
CA PHE A 99 7.88 -10.32 -4.04
C PHE A 99 7.57 -11.82 -4.11
N HIS A 100 7.40 -12.37 -5.32
CA HIS A 100 7.04 -13.77 -5.54
C HIS A 100 5.81 -14.22 -4.74
N CYS A 101 4.86 -13.30 -4.51
CA CYS A 101 3.70 -13.53 -3.67
C CYS A 101 2.41 -13.03 -4.34
N LYS A 102 1.27 -13.57 -3.92
CA LYS A 102 -0.04 -13.04 -4.30
C LYS A 102 -0.47 -11.96 -3.31
N SER A 103 -1.51 -11.20 -3.65
CA SER A 103 -2.11 -10.25 -2.73
C SER A 103 -2.84 -11.01 -1.62
N GLU A 104 -2.20 -11.13 -0.46
CA GLU A 104 -2.71 -11.88 0.69
C GLU A 104 -3.43 -10.95 1.66
N GLU A 105 -4.56 -11.40 2.22
CA GLU A 105 -5.32 -10.63 3.21
C GLU A 105 -4.47 -10.34 4.46
N MET A 106 -3.63 -11.30 4.86
CA MET A 106 -2.73 -11.20 6.01
C MET A 106 -1.58 -10.19 5.81
N ALA A 107 -1.38 -9.67 4.60
CA ALA A 107 -0.40 -8.62 4.33
C ALA A 107 -0.88 -7.23 4.81
N TYR A 108 -2.13 -7.13 5.27
CA TYR A 108 -2.76 -5.89 5.74
C TYR A 108 -3.24 -6.05 7.18
N ASP A 109 -3.28 -4.94 7.93
CA ASP A 109 -3.91 -4.94 9.25
C ASP A 109 -5.43 -4.94 9.13
N VAL A 110 -5.96 -4.23 8.12
CA VAL A 110 -7.39 -4.09 7.86
C VAL A 110 -7.68 -4.07 6.35
N VAL A 111 -8.71 -4.80 5.96
CA VAL A 111 -9.31 -4.74 4.62
C VAL A 111 -10.70 -4.11 4.77
N ILE A 112 -10.95 -2.99 4.09
CA ILE A 112 -12.22 -2.25 4.16
C ILE A 112 -12.94 -2.36 2.83
N ASN A 113 -14.13 -2.98 2.85
CA ASN A 113 -15.02 -3.01 1.71
C ASN A 113 -15.90 -1.76 1.69
N THR A 114 -15.74 -0.92 0.68
CA THR A 114 -16.47 0.34 0.53
C THR A 114 -17.72 0.23 -0.33
N ALA A 115 -18.21 -0.97 -0.65
CA ALA A 115 -19.42 -1.14 -1.46
C ALA A 115 -20.63 -0.35 -0.94
N HIS A 116 -20.80 -0.36 0.38
CA HIS A 116 -21.93 0.25 1.09
C HIS A 116 -21.47 1.16 2.23
N ILE A 117 -20.20 1.58 2.20
CA ILE A 117 -19.61 2.48 3.18
C ILE A 117 -19.13 3.71 2.42
N GLU A 118 -19.59 4.88 2.84
CA GLU A 118 -19.12 6.15 2.29
C GLU A 118 -17.61 6.31 2.50
N THR A 119 -16.94 6.90 1.51
CA THR A 119 -15.48 7.09 1.52
C THR A 119 -15.02 7.92 2.72
N ALA A 120 -15.80 8.93 3.12
CA ALA A 120 -15.53 9.74 4.32
C ALA A 120 -15.58 8.91 5.61
N ALA A 121 -16.64 8.12 5.80
CA ALA A 121 -16.76 7.25 6.97
C ALA A 121 -15.65 6.20 7.05
N ALA A 122 -15.26 5.63 5.90
CA ALA A 122 -14.12 4.71 5.83
C ALA A 122 -12.80 5.40 6.22
N ALA A 123 -12.58 6.63 5.77
CA ALA A 123 -11.40 7.41 6.12
C ALA A 123 -11.33 7.72 7.62
N ASP A 124 -12.44 8.13 8.23
CA ASP A 124 -12.51 8.39 9.68
C ASP A 124 -12.15 7.13 10.49
N TRP A 125 -12.64 5.96 10.06
CA TRP A 125 -12.35 4.71 10.71
C TRP A 125 -10.87 4.31 10.57
N ILE A 126 -10.26 4.53 9.40
CA ILE A 126 -8.83 4.33 9.16
C ILE A 126 -8.00 5.22 10.11
N VAL A 127 -8.38 6.49 10.26
CA VAL A 127 -7.69 7.42 11.16
C VAL A 127 -7.73 6.93 12.61
N GLN A 128 -8.90 6.47 13.08
CA GLN A 128 -9.05 5.92 14.43
C GLN A 128 -8.15 4.69 14.65
N LEU A 129 -8.13 3.76 13.70
CA LEU A 129 -7.27 2.57 13.73
C LEU A 129 -5.79 2.93 13.73
N ALA A 130 -5.39 3.93 12.95
CA ALA A 130 -4.01 4.40 12.90
C ALA A 130 -3.57 4.93 14.27
N PHE A 131 -4.38 5.76 14.92
CA PHE A 131 -4.09 6.22 16.28
C PHE A 131 -3.98 5.07 17.29
N ALA A 132 -4.91 4.11 17.24
CA ALA A 132 -4.90 2.96 18.16
C ALA A 132 -3.62 2.10 17.99
N LYS A 133 -3.22 1.82 16.74
CA LYS A 133 -2.03 1.01 16.44
C LYS A 133 -0.74 1.76 16.80
N LEU A 134 -0.61 3.01 16.38
CA LEU A 134 0.61 3.80 16.60
C LEU A 134 0.85 4.09 18.08
N LYS A 135 -0.20 4.33 18.88
CA LYS A 135 -0.07 4.49 20.34
C LYS A 135 0.53 3.25 21.01
N LYS A 136 0.08 2.05 20.60
CA LYS A 136 0.61 0.78 21.13
C LYS A 136 2.10 0.58 20.79
N LEU A 137 2.54 1.07 19.63
CA LEU A 137 3.93 0.96 19.18
C LEU A 137 4.87 1.93 19.92
N ILE A 138 4.40 3.15 20.20
CA ILE A 138 5.14 4.12 21.02
C ILE A 138 5.35 3.56 22.43
N LEU A 139 4.29 3.03 23.05
CA LEU A 139 4.35 2.47 24.41
C LEU A 139 5.27 1.24 24.53
N LYS A 140 5.44 0.45 23.47
CA LYS A 140 6.38 -0.69 23.45
C LYS A 140 7.85 -0.29 23.34
N THR A 141 8.13 0.93 22.89
CA THR A 141 9.51 1.41 22.68
C THR A 141 10.06 2.14 23.91
N SER A 142 9.19 2.45 24.89
CA SER A 142 9.51 3.15 26.15
C SER A 142 9.70 2.21 27.36
N LEU A 143 9.74 0.90 27.13
CA LEU A 143 10.03 -0.17 28.10
C LEU A 143 11.28 -0.93 27.64
#